data_AF-A0A2S9RSW2-F1
#
_entry.id   AF-A0A2S9RSW2-F1
#
_cell.length_a   1.000
_cell.length_b   1.000
_cell.length_c   1.000
_cell.angle_alpha   90.00
_cell.angle_beta   90.00
_cell.angle_gamma   90.00
#
_symmetry.space_group_name_H-M   'P 1'
#
loop_
_entity.id
_entity.type
_entity.pdbx_description
1 polymer ?
#
loop_
_entity_poly.entity_id
_entity_poly.type
_entity_poly.pdbx_seq_one_letter_code
_entity_poly.pdbx_strand_id
1 'polypeptide(L)'
;MYKRTNYSFLKSIFFQDAFSWCQEKFNGGYIHDWTINENEWGAALDTYENAFQLPIEKLMLYVIAITGLSGRNKIAHYSIISDIEEILSLNNLNDLITDLEDIERDEFLRDLSIVMNNKLI
;
A
#
# COMPACT_ATOMS: atom_id res chain seq x y z
N MET A 1 0.64 -13.82 20.89
CA MET A 1 -0.04 -13.96 19.59
C MET A 1 -0.04 -12.58 18.95
N TYR A 2 0.61 -12.43 17.80
CA TYR A 2 0.65 -11.15 17.07
C TYR A 2 -0.75 -10.89 16.49
N LYS A 3 -1.34 -9.74 16.80
CA LYS A 3 -2.65 -9.36 16.25
C LYS A 3 -2.39 -8.63 14.93
N ARG A 4 -2.83 -9.24 13.83
CA ARG A 4 -2.83 -8.65 12.50
C ARG A 4 -3.55 -7.30 12.49
N THR A 5 -3.01 -6.38 11.71
CA THR A 5 -3.61 -5.09 11.37
C THR A 5 -4.82 -5.28 10.46
N ASN A 6 -5.91 -4.55 10.72
CA ASN A 6 -7.11 -4.58 9.87
C ASN A 6 -6.91 -3.75 8.59
N TYR A 7 -7.45 -4.21 7.47
CA TYR A 7 -7.30 -3.54 6.17
C TYR A 7 -7.75 -2.08 6.17
N SER A 8 -8.94 -1.80 6.71
CA SER A 8 -9.49 -0.45 6.76
C SER A 8 -8.64 0.47 7.65
N PHE A 9 -8.12 -0.07 8.75
CA PHE A 9 -7.21 0.65 9.63
C PHE A 9 -5.87 0.91 8.94
N LEU A 10 -5.29 -0.09 8.26
CA LEU A 10 -4.05 0.03 7.50
C LEU A 10 -4.20 1.10 6.40
N LYS A 11 -5.31 1.10 5.67
CA LYS A 11 -5.65 2.13 4.68
C LYS A 11 -5.75 3.52 5.31
N SER A 12 -6.40 3.63 6.47
CA SER A 12 -6.52 4.89 7.19
C SER A 12 -5.17 5.45 7.64
N ILE A 13 -4.32 4.64 8.26
CA ILE A 13 -2.99 5.11 8.72
C ILE A 13 -2.09 5.44 7.54
N PHE A 14 -2.15 4.69 6.44
CA PHE A 14 -1.38 4.98 5.25
C PHE A 14 -1.77 6.33 4.62
N PHE A 15 -3.07 6.62 4.54
CA PHE A 15 -3.55 7.92 4.05
C PHE A 15 -3.19 9.08 4.98
N GLN A 16 -3.23 8.84 6.29
CA GLN A 16 -2.80 9.82 7.27
C GLN A 16 -1.30 10.11 7.16
N ASP A 17 -0.47 9.10 6.89
CA ASP A 17 0.97 9.28 6.71
C ASP A 17 1.30 9.99 5.40
N ALA A 18 0.63 9.61 4.30
CA ALA A 18 0.77 10.35 3.03
C ALA A 18 0.40 11.83 3.22
N PHE A 19 -0.69 12.11 3.95
CA PHE A 19 -1.04 13.48 4.28
C PHE A 19 0.01 14.18 5.17
N SER A 20 0.57 13.47 6.15
CA SER A 20 1.64 14.00 7.01
C SER A 20 2.88 14.37 6.20
N TRP A 21 3.27 13.55 5.21
CA TRP A 21 4.35 13.88 4.27
C TRP A 21 4.07 15.12 3.42
N CYS A 22 2.80 15.38 3.07
CA CYS A 22 2.42 16.66 2.49
C CYS A 22 2.60 17.81 3.49
N GLN A 23 2.27 17.63 4.77
CA GLN A 23 2.46 18.66 5.79
C GLN A 23 3.93 19.00 6.00
N GLU A 24 4.83 18.03 5.93
CA GLU A 24 6.29 18.24 6.04
C GLU A 24 6.84 19.16 4.93
N LYS A 25 6.16 19.27 3.79
CA LYS A 25 6.50 20.26 2.75
C LYS A 25 6.23 21.70 3.18
N PHE A 26 5.42 21.94 4.20
CA PHE A 26 5.14 23.27 4.76
C PHE A 26 6.01 23.52 5.99
N ASN A 27 7.26 23.96 5.78
CA ASN A 27 8.19 24.18 6.88
C ASN A 27 9.00 25.48 6.70
N GLY A 28 9.29 26.14 7.82
CA GLY A 28 10.10 27.36 7.86
C GLY A 28 9.44 28.58 7.20
N GLY A 29 8.12 28.56 6.99
CA GLY A 29 7.38 29.63 6.30
C GLY A 29 7.39 29.51 4.77
N TYR A 30 7.89 28.39 4.22
CA TYR A 30 7.94 28.12 2.78
C TYR A 30 7.25 26.79 2.46
N ILE A 31 6.89 26.63 1.19
CA ILE A 31 6.46 25.35 0.63
C ILE A 31 7.64 24.78 -0.15
N HIS A 32 8.06 23.56 0.18
CA HIS A 32 9.14 22.85 -0.48
C HIS A 32 8.60 21.96 -1.59
N ASP A 33 9.28 21.94 -2.74
CA ASP A 33 8.89 21.10 -3.87
C ASP A 33 9.12 19.60 -3.58
N TRP A 34 8.38 18.76 -4.30
CA TRP A 34 8.70 17.34 -4.45
C TRP A 34 9.82 17.18 -5.49
N THR A 35 10.77 16.27 -5.26
CA THR A 35 11.71 15.91 -6.32
C THR A 35 10.99 15.11 -7.42
N ILE A 36 11.61 15.00 -8.60
CA ILE A 36 10.96 14.43 -9.81
C ILE A 36 10.38 13.01 -9.62
N ASN A 37 10.91 12.25 -8.66
CA ASN A 37 10.49 10.87 -8.39
C ASN A 37 9.82 10.70 -7.02
N GLU A 38 9.72 11.77 -6.24
CA GLU A 38 9.07 11.73 -4.93
C GLU A 38 7.60 12.13 -5.03
N ASN A 39 6.80 11.53 -4.16
CA ASN A 39 5.43 11.93 -3.89
C ASN A 39 5.05 11.40 -2.51
N GLU A 40 3.91 11.89 -2.01
CA GLU A 40 3.34 11.55 -0.73
C GLU A 40 3.12 10.05 -0.51
N TRP A 41 2.76 9.31 -1.56
CA TRP A 41 2.47 7.87 -1.49
C TRP A 41 3.74 7.03 -1.42
N GLY A 42 4.77 7.42 -2.17
CA GLY A 42 6.09 6.80 -2.09
C GLY A 42 6.71 7.01 -0.70
N ALA A 43 6.70 8.25 -0.20
CA ALA A 43 7.22 8.56 1.12
C ALA A 43 6.45 7.84 2.26
N ALA A 44 5.12 7.74 2.13
CA ALA A 44 4.32 6.94 3.05
C ALA A 44 4.70 5.46 2.99
N LEU A 45 4.88 4.88 1.80
CA LEU A 45 5.29 3.48 1.66
C LEU A 45 6.67 3.21 2.30
N ASP A 46 7.64 4.09 2.09
CA ASP A 46 8.98 4.01 2.69
C ASP A 46 8.92 4.04 4.23
N THR A 47 7.93 4.72 4.82
CA THR A 47 7.72 4.75 6.28
C THR A 47 7.40 3.37 6.86
N TYR A 48 6.80 2.49 6.06
CA TYR A 48 6.40 1.15 6.46
C TYR A 48 7.41 0.06 6.04
N GLU A 49 8.60 0.44 5.58
CA GLU A 49 9.65 -0.52 5.26
C GLU A 49 9.91 -1.43 6.47
N ASN A 50 9.72 -2.74 6.29
CA ASN A 50 9.84 -3.77 7.34
C ASN A 50 8.86 -3.67 8.53
N ALA A 51 7.86 -2.78 8.48
CA ALA A 51 6.88 -2.59 9.56
C ALA A 51 5.92 -3.79 9.74
N PHE A 52 5.65 -4.52 8.65
CA PHE A 52 4.74 -5.68 8.65
C PHE A 52 5.49 -6.98 8.36
N GLN A 53 5.15 -8.04 9.09
CA GLN A 53 5.81 -9.34 8.97
C GLN A 53 4.88 -10.39 8.35
N LEU A 54 3.55 -10.23 8.48
CA LEU A 54 2.59 -11.16 7.89
C LEU A 54 2.45 -10.91 6.37
N PRO A 55 2.43 -11.96 5.53
CA PRO A 55 2.25 -11.79 4.09
C PRO A 55 0.95 -11.05 3.73
N ILE A 56 -0.15 -11.30 4.47
CA ILE A 56 -1.42 -10.61 4.22
C ILE A 56 -1.33 -9.10 4.50
N GLU A 57 -0.60 -8.67 5.53
CA GLU A 57 -0.44 -7.24 5.84
C GLU A 57 0.40 -6.53 4.79
N LYS A 58 1.48 -7.19 4.32
CA LYS A 58 2.29 -6.68 3.21
C LYS A 58 1.46 -6.55 1.94
N LEU A 59 0.68 -7.59 1.61
CA LEU A 59 -0.20 -7.59 0.45
C LEU A 59 -1.24 -6.45 0.53
N MET A 60 -1.87 -6.26 1.69
CA MET A 60 -2.78 -5.14 1.94
C MET A 60 -2.10 -3.79 1.73
N LEU A 61 -0.93 -3.58 2.32
CA LEU A 61 -0.15 -2.34 2.19
C LEU A 61 0.17 -2.06 0.72
N TYR A 62 0.67 -3.04 -0.03
CA TYR A 62 1.03 -2.86 -1.43
C TYR A 62 -0.18 -2.55 -2.32
N VAL A 63 -1.33 -3.19 -2.07
CA VAL A 63 -2.58 -2.86 -2.77
C VAL A 63 -3.02 -1.41 -2.50
N ILE A 64 -2.89 -0.93 -1.26
CA ILE A 64 -3.21 0.46 -0.91
C ILE A 64 -2.22 1.43 -1.58
N ALA A 65 -0.92 1.15 -1.47
CA ALA A 65 0.14 2.01 -1.97
C ALA A 65 0.09 2.16 -3.49
N ILE A 66 -0.06 1.06 -4.23
CA ILE A 66 -0.15 1.13 -5.70
C ILE A 66 -1.43 1.82 -6.18
N THR A 67 -2.54 1.67 -5.44
CA THR A 67 -3.77 2.42 -5.72
C THR A 67 -3.54 3.91 -5.54
N GLY A 68 -2.88 4.35 -4.46
CA GLY A 68 -2.53 5.75 -4.23
C GLY A 68 -1.58 6.29 -5.31
N LEU A 69 -0.57 5.51 -5.69
CA LEU A 69 0.39 5.89 -6.74
C LEU A 69 -0.25 6.01 -8.13
N SER A 70 -1.25 5.18 -8.45
CA SER A 70 -2.03 5.24 -9.71
C SER A 70 -1.14 5.39 -10.97
N GLY A 71 -0.01 4.68 -11.03
CA GLY A 71 0.90 4.71 -12.18
C GLY A 71 1.72 6.00 -12.37
N ARG A 72 1.72 6.95 -11.42
CA ARG A 72 2.51 8.20 -11.48
C ARG A 72 4.02 7.96 -11.68
N ASN A 73 4.53 6.83 -11.20
CA ASN A 73 5.90 6.38 -11.39
C ASN A 73 5.92 4.94 -11.91
N LYS A 74 6.38 4.74 -13.15
CA LYS A 74 6.41 3.42 -13.80
C LYS A 74 7.30 2.41 -13.08
N ILE A 75 8.46 2.84 -12.60
CA ILE A 75 9.41 1.97 -11.92
C ILE A 75 8.80 1.47 -10.61
N ALA A 76 8.27 2.39 -9.79
CA ALA A 76 7.59 2.03 -8.54
C ALA A 76 6.37 1.14 -8.78
N HIS A 77 5.57 1.44 -9.81
CA HIS A 77 4.41 0.62 -10.19
C HIS A 77 4.80 -0.83 -10.48
N TYR A 78 5.79 -1.04 -11.36
CA TYR A 78 6.22 -2.40 -11.70
C TYR A 78 6.89 -3.12 -10.52
N SER A 79 7.63 -2.39 -9.67
CA SER A 79 8.19 -2.97 -8.44
C SER A 79 7.09 -3.48 -7.52
N ILE A 80 6.09 -2.65 -7.21
CA ILE A 80 5.02 -3.02 -6.27
C ILE A 80 4.13 -4.14 -6.84
N ILE A 81 3.86 -4.15 -8.16
CA ILE A 81 3.18 -5.29 -8.81
C ILE A 81 3.99 -6.57 -8.65
N SER A 82 5.31 -6.51 -8.84
CA SER A 82 6.18 -7.68 -8.65
C SER A 82 6.09 -8.20 -7.22
N ASP A 83 6.10 -7.32 -6.21
CA ASP A 83 5.98 -7.71 -4.80
C ASP A 83 4.61 -8.37 -4.50
N ILE A 84 3.52 -7.83 -5.07
CA ILE A 84 2.18 -8.41 -4.96
C ILE A 84 2.16 -9.81 -5.59
N GLU A 85 2.69 -9.95 -6.81
CA GLU A 85 2.73 -11.23 -7.53
C GLU A 85 3.60 -12.26 -6.81
N GLU A 86 4.73 -11.85 -6.24
CA GLU A 86 5.59 -12.71 -5.44
C GLU A 86 4.83 -13.26 -4.22
N ILE A 87 4.16 -12.38 -3.44
CA ILE A 87 3.38 -12.82 -2.28
C ILE A 87 2.28 -13.82 -2.69
N LEU A 88 1.57 -13.54 -3.78
CA LEU A 88 0.51 -14.41 -4.29
C LEU A 88 1.04 -15.72 -4.89
N SER A 89 2.30 -15.75 -5.36
CA SER A 89 2.93 -16.98 -5.87
C SER A 89 3.41 -17.90 -4.75
N LEU A 90 3.81 -17.32 -3.62
CA LEU A 90 4.35 -18.04 -2.46
C LEU A 90 3.28 -18.49 -1.47
N ASN A 91 2.06 -17.96 -1.58
CA ASN A 91 0.99 -18.20 -0.61
C ASN A 91 -0.34 -18.46 -1.34
N ASN A 92 -1.17 -19.35 -0.80
CA ASN A 92 -2.53 -19.51 -1.28
C ASN A 92 -3.38 -18.31 -0.82
N LEU A 93 -4.08 -17.64 -1.76
CA LEU A 93 -4.91 -16.48 -1.44
C LEU A 93 -6.00 -16.81 -0.40
N ASN A 94 -6.61 -18.00 -0.46
CA ASN A 94 -7.65 -18.38 0.50
C ASN A 94 -7.09 -18.49 1.92
N ASP A 95 -5.85 -19.00 2.07
CA ASP A 95 -5.18 -19.09 3.36
C ASP A 95 -4.87 -17.69 3.90
N LEU A 96 -4.39 -16.78 3.05
CA LEU A 96 -4.09 -15.40 3.43
C LEU A 96 -5.32 -14.64 3.94
N ILE A 97 -6.51 -14.92 3.40
CA ILE A 97 -7.74 -14.20 3.74
C ILE A 97 -8.63 -14.93 4.76
N THR A 98 -8.22 -16.10 5.25
CA THR A 98 -9.05 -16.93 6.14
C THR A 98 -9.44 -16.19 7.42
N ASP A 99 -8.51 -15.41 7.97
CA ASP A 99 -8.68 -14.66 9.23
C ASP A 99 -9.23 -13.24 9.04
N LEU A 100 -9.71 -12.90 7.84
CA LEU A 100 -10.36 -11.62 7.57
C LEU A 100 -11.85 -11.71 7.84
N GLU A 101 -12.41 -10.73 8.54
CA GLU A 101 -13.86 -10.60 8.69
C GLU A 101 -14.51 -10.35 7.32
N ASP A 102 -15.78 -10.74 7.13
CA ASP A 102 -16.45 -10.72 5.83
C ASP A 102 -16.37 -9.34 5.13
N ILE A 103 -16.63 -8.26 5.88
CA ILE A 103 -16.59 -6.88 5.36
C ILE A 103 -15.16 -6.50 4.95
N GLU A 104 -14.18 -6.81 5.80
CA GLU A 104 -12.75 -6.54 5.54
C GLU A 104 -12.28 -7.30 4.30
N ARG A 105 -12.69 -8.56 4.18
CA ARG A 105 -12.37 -9.46 3.08
C ARG A 105 -12.94 -8.98 1.75
N ASP A 106 -14.23 -8.63 1.73
CA ASP A 106 -14.89 -8.14 0.52
C ASP A 106 -14.28 -6.82 0.04
N GLU A 107 -13.95 -5.93 0.98
CA GLU A 107 -13.27 -4.67 0.66
C GLU A 107 -11.88 -4.93 0.05
N PHE A 108 -11.06 -5.75 0.71
CA PHE A 108 -9.72 -6.06 0.27
C PHE A 108 -9.70 -6.78 -1.08
N LEU A 109 -10.55 -7.80 -1.27
CA LEU A 109 -10.61 -8.56 -2.52
C LEU A 109 -11.07 -7.70 -3.70
N ARG A 110 -12.02 -6.78 -3.48
CA ARG A 110 -12.44 -5.82 -4.51
C ARG A 110 -11.27 -4.96 -4.95
N ASP A 111 -10.52 -4.39 -4.00
CA ASP A 111 -9.41 -3.48 -4.31
C ASP A 111 -8.23 -4.24 -4.95
N LEU A 112 -7.91 -5.44 -4.46
CA LEU A 112 -6.93 -6.35 -5.09
C LEU A 112 -7.33 -6.70 -6.52
N SER A 113 -8.62 -6.99 -6.77
CA SER A 113 -9.10 -7.30 -8.11
C SER A 113 -8.94 -6.11 -9.07
N ILE A 114 -9.22 -4.89 -8.61
CA ILE A 114 -9.01 -3.67 -9.41
C ILE A 114 -7.53 -3.56 -9.81
N VAL A 115 -6.59 -3.73 -8.86
CA VAL A 115 -5.15 -3.67 -9.14
C VAL A 115 -4.73 -4.76 -10.12
N MET A 116 -5.07 -6.03 -9.85
CA MET A 116 -4.60 -7.16 -10.65
C MET A 116 -5.17 -7.17 -12.08
N ASN A 117 -6.37 -6.66 -12.28
CA ASN A 117 -6.99 -6.54 -13.61
C ASN A 117 -6.43 -5.36 -14.42
N ASN A 118 -5.74 -4.39 -13.79
CA ASN A 118 -5.27 -3.16 -14.43
C ASN A 118 -3.77 -2.90 -14.20
N LYS A 119 -2.97 -3.96 -14.04
CA LYS A 119 -1.57 -3.89 -13.63
C LYS A 119 -0.56 -3.40 -14.67
N LEU A 120 -0.96 -3.15 -15.93
CA LEU A 120 -0.06 -2.80 -17.03
C LEU A 120 -0.15 -1.29 -17.38
N ILE A 121 0.99 -0.61 -17.57
CA ILE A 121 1.07 0.84 -17.89
C ILE A 121 2.19 1.26 -18.86
#